data_AF-A0A833D2L6-F1
#
_entry.id   AF-A0A833D2L6-F1
#
_cell.length_a   1.000
_cell.length_b   1.000
_cell.length_c   1.000
_cell.angle_alpha   90.00
_cell.angle_beta   90.00
_cell.angle_gamma   90.00
#
_symmetry.space_group_name_H-M   'P 1'
#
loop_
_entity.id
_entity.type
_entity.pdbx_description
1 polymer ?
#
loop_
_entity_poly.entity_id
_entity_poly.type
_entity_poly.pdbx_seq_one_letter_code
_entity_poly.pdbx_strand_id
1 'polypeptide(L)'
;MEGQSRNISLEEIDKESIFHPNTSIADHLKKGPMIVSDGRGIRVKDQKGREIIDCGAGLWCVNIGYGRKEMAEAAKKAIEN
;
A
#
# COMPACT_ATOMS: atom_id res chain seq x y z
N MET A 1 -9.54 28.08 -13.31
CA MET A 1 -9.88 27.48 -12.01
C MET A 1 -8.63 26.80 -11.51
N GLU A 2 -7.86 27.48 -10.67
CA GLU A 2 -6.67 26.89 -10.03
C GLU A 2 -7.14 25.78 -9.08
N GLY A 3 -6.66 24.56 -9.30
CA GLY A 3 -6.93 23.43 -8.43
C GLY A 3 -6.22 23.64 -7.10
N GLN A 4 -6.95 24.14 -6.10
CA GLN A 4 -6.48 24.11 -4.72
C GLN A 4 -6.15 22.66 -4.34
N SER A 5 -4.90 22.41 -3.95
CA SER A 5 -4.53 21.17 -3.27
C SER A 5 -5.37 21.06 -2.00
N ARG A 6 -6.34 20.12 -1.99
CA ARG A 6 -7.15 19.86 -0.81
C ARG A 6 -6.25 19.21 0.25
N ASN A 7 -6.17 19.80 1.43
CA ASN A 7 -5.45 19.22 2.57
C ASN A 7 -6.34 18.17 3.25
N ILE A 8 -6.43 16.98 2.65
CA ILE A 8 -7.22 15.84 3.13
C ILE A 8 -6.32 14.63 3.38
N SER A 9 -6.75 13.74 4.28
CA SER A 9 -5.98 12.52 4.62
C SER A 9 -5.88 11.54 3.45
N LEU A 10 -4.86 10.67 3.46
CA LEU A 10 -4.73 9.60 2.47
C LEU A 10 -5.94 8.65 2.50
N GLU A 11 -6.52 8.41 3.68
CA GLU A 11 -7.75 7.63 3.82
C GLU A 11 -8.95 8.28 3.12
N GLU A 12 -9.04 9.61 3.13
CA GLU A 12 -10.13 10.32 2.44
C GLU A 12 -9.93 10.29 0.92
N ILE A 13 -8.70 10.52 0.46
CA ILE A 13 -8.35 10.43 -0.96
C ILE A 13 -8.69 9.03 -1.50
N ASP A 14 -8.34 7.98 -0.76
CA ASP A 14 -8.62 6.60 -1.12
C ASP A 14 -10.13 6.33 -1.23
N LYS A 15 -10.92 6.72 -0.22
CA LYS A 15 -12.39 6.57 -0.23
C LYS A 15 -13.05 7.31 -1.38
N GLU A 16 -12.54 8.49 -1.76
CA GLU A 16 -13.09 9.30 -2.85
C GLU A 16 -12.71 8.79 -4.24
N SER A 17 -11.59 8.04 -4.36
CA SER A 17 -10.95 7.82 -5.66
C SER A 17 -10.83 6.36 -6.08
N ILE A 18 -10.91 5.39 -5.16
CA ILE A 18 -10.56 3.99 -5.44
C ILE A 18 -11.76 3.07 -5.16
N PHE A 19 -12.14 2.28 -6.18
CA PHE A 19 -13.03 1.15 -6.02
C PHE A 19 -12.22 -0.12 -5.78
N HIS A 20 -12.12 -0.55 -4.53
CA HIS A 20 -11.25 -1.65 -4.10
C HIS A 20 -11.77 -3.03 -4.52
N PRO A 21 -10.89 -3.93 -5.00
CA PRO A 21 -11.27 -5.31 -5.30
C PRO A 21 -11.59 -6.08 -4.02
N ASN A 22 -12.55 -7.00 -4.11
CA ASN A 22 -12.93 -7.93 -3.02
C ASN A 22 -13.15 -7.25 -1.65
N THR A 23 -13.68 -6.03 -1.65
CA THR A 23 -13.89 -5.20 -0.46
C THR A 23 -15.33 -4.69 -0.45
N SER A 24 -16.00 -4.73 0.71
CA SER A 24 -17.34 -4.14 0.85
C SER A 24 -17.25 -2.62 0.79
N ILE A 25 -17.89 -2.00 -0.21
CA ILE A 25 -17.91 -0.55 -0.40
C ILE A 25 -18.47 0.17 0.83
N ALA A 26 -19.59 -0.32 1.38
CA ALA A 26 -20.26 0.32 2.50
C ALA A 26 -19.40 0.31 3.77
N ASP A 27 -18.74 -0.81 4.07
CA ASP A 27 -17.84 -0.92 5.21
C ASP A 27 -16.57 -0.11 5.00
N HIS A 28 -16.03 -0.07 3.78
CA HIS A 28 -14.85 0.70 3.43
C HIS A 28 -15.07 2.19 3.64
N LEU A 29 -16.19 2.74 3.14
CA LEU A 29 -16.54 4.15 3.32
C LEU A 29 -16.72 4.52 4.80
N LYS A 30 -17.18 3.58 5.63
CA LYS A 30 -17.39 3.78 7.07
C LYS A 30 -16.10 3.66 7.90
N LYS A 31 -15.25 2.67 7.62
CA LYS A 31 -14.06 2.34 8.44
C LYS A 31 -12.78 2.96 7.91
N GLY A 32 -12.71 3.22 6.60
CA GLY A 32 -11.52 3.64 5.88
C GLY A 32 -10.53 2.49 5.59
N PRO A 33 -9.57 2.71 4.69
CA PRO A 33 -8.49 1.76 4.40
C PRO A 33 -7.50 1.62 5.57
N MET A 34 -6.73 0.53 5.55
CA MET A 34 -5.41 0.49 6.19
C MET A 34 -4.36 0.93 5.18
N ILE A 35 -3.69 2.06 5.42
CA ILE A 35 -2.61 2.53 4.55
C ILE A 35 -1.29 1.88 4.99
N VAL A 36 -0.78 0.95 4.18
CA VAL A 36 0.54 0.33 4.38
C VAL A 36 1.63 1.26 3.84
N SER A 37 2.66 1.53 4.64
CA SER A 37 3.74 2.49 4.32
C SER A 37 5.11 1.85 4.08
N ASP A 38 5.36 0.67 4.64
CA ASP A 38 6.66 -0.01 4.55
C ASP A 38 6.52 -1.53 4.71
N GLY A 39 7.53 -2.30 4.29
CA GLY A 39 7.59 -3.74 4.48
C GLY A 39 9.02 -4.30 4.52
N ARG A 40 9.27 -5.25 5.43
CA ARG A 40 10.57 -5.93 5.59
C ARG A 40 10.41 -7.38 6.04
N GLY A 41 11.03 -8.31 5.32
CA GLY A 41 10.94 -9.73 5.63
C GLY A 41 9.48 -10.20 5.54
N ILE A 42 8.94 -10.71 6.65
CA ILE A 42 7.53 -11.14 6.75
C ILE A 42 6.59 -10.08 7.36
N ARG A 43 7.07 -8.84 7.57
CA ARG A 43 6.32 -7.78 8.25
C ARG A 43 5.96 -6.64 7.32
N VAL A 44 4.78 -6.07 7.54
CA VAL A 44 4.32 -4.81 6.96
C VAL A 44 4.05 -3.80 8.06
N LYS A 45 4.22 -2.50 7.76
CA LYS A 45 4.00 -1.40 8.70
C LYS A 45 2.99 -0.42 8.12
N ASP A 46 1.93 -0.12 8.86
CA ASP A 46 0.96 0.90 8.47
C ASP A 46 1.49 2.34 8.71
N GLN A 47 0.82 3.34 8.15
CA GLN A 47 1.21 4.75 8.31
C GLN A 47 1.13 5.26 9.76
N LYS A 48 0.45 4.51 10.66
CA LYS A 48 0.33 4.82 12.09
C LYS A 48 1.43 4.13 12.91
N GLY A 49 2.37 3.43 12.25
CA GLY A 49 3.52 2.76 12.86
C GLY A 49 3.23 1.36 13.39
N ARG A 50 2.03 0.81 13.15
CA ARG A 50 1.70 -0.56 13.58
C ARG A 50 2.38 -1.57 12.66
N GLU A 51 3.14 -2.48 13.24
CA GLU A 51 3.73 -3.61 12.52
C GLU A 51 2.86 -4.87 12.62
N ILE A 52 2.71 -5.57 11.50
CA ILE A 52 1.89 -6.77 11.36
C ILE A 52 2.71 -7.84 10.65
N ILE A 53 2.62 -9.09 11.12
CA ILE A 53 3.12 -10.25 10.35
C ILE A 53 2.13 -10.52 9.23
N ASP A 54 2.62 -10.47 8.00
CA ASP A 54 1.82 -10.80 6.84
C ASP A 54 1.93 -12.30 6.53
N CYS A 55 0.90 -13.04 6.95
CA CYS A 55 0.78 -14.47 6.70
C CYS A 55 0.33 -14.80 5.26
N GLY A 56 -0.06 -13.81 4.46
CA GLY A 56 -0.57 -13.99 3.10
C GLY A 56 0.48 -13.73 2.00
N ALA A 57 1.67 -13.21 2.36
CA ALA A 57 2.67 -12.77 1.40
C ALA A 57 2.08 -11.82 0.33
N GLY A 58 1.41 -10.77 0.79
CA GLY A 58 0.60 -9.84 0.04
C GLY A 58 -0.71 -10.49 -0.38
N LEU A 59 -0.75 -10.93 -1.62
CA LEU A 59 -1.82 -11.78 -2.14
C LEU A 59 -1.16 -12.99 -2.81
N TRP A 60 -0.48 -13.81 -1.99
CA TRP A 60 0.18 -15.06 -2.39
C TRP A 60 1.34 -14.88 -3.39
N CYS A 61 2.02 -13.73 -3.35
CA CYS A 61 3.01 -13.38 -4.38
C CYS A 61 4.36 -12.91 -3.85
N VAL A 62 4.46 -12.50 -2.59
CA VAL A 62 5.71 -11.98 -2.00
C VAL A 62 6.56 -13.13 -1.42
N ASN A 63 6.87 -14.12 -2.26
CA ASN A 63 7.45 -15.40 -1.82
C ASN A 63 8.85 -15.27 -1.18
N ILE A 64 9.61 -14.23 -1.55
CA ILE A 64 10.97 -13.98 -1.04
C ILE A 64 11.02 -12.90 0.05
N GLY A 65 9.84 -12.50 0.55
CA GLY A 65 9.66 -11.45 1.56
C GLY A 65 9.81 -10.03 1.02
N TYR A 66 9.39 -9.06 1.84
CA TYR A 66 9.44 -7.63 1.53
C TYR A 66 10.84 -7.03 1.72
N GLY A 67 11.13 -5.93 1.00
CA GLY A 67 12.32 -5.11 1.23
C GLY A 67 13.62 -5.61 0.56
N ARG A 68 13.51 -6.36 -0.54
CA ARG A 68 14.66 -6.90 -1.29
C ARG A 68 15.30 -5.84 -2.19
N LYS A 69 16.36 -5.19 -1.70
CA LYS A 69 17.08 -4.12 -2.43
C LYS A 69 17.62 -4.58 -3.78
N GLU A 70 18.05 -5.83 -3.87
CA GLU A 70 18.53 -6.44 -5.11
C GLU A 70 17.47 -6.49 -6.21
N MET A 71 16.18 -6.64 -5.85
CA MET A 71 15.08 -6.63 -6.82
C MET A 71 14.84 -5.23 -7.38
N ALA A 72 14.92 -4.20 -6.51
CA ALA A 72 14.80 -2.80 -6.94
C ALA A 72 15.96 -2.40 -7.85
N GLU A 73 17.19 -2.80 -7.53
CA GLU A 73 18.37 -2.55 -8.36
C GLU A 73 18.28 -3.25 -9.72
N ALA A 74 17.81 -4.51 -9.76
CA ALA A 74 17.59 -5.22 -11.01
C ALA A 74 16.52 -4.54 -11.89
N ALA A 75 15.40 -4.12 -11.30
CA ALA A 75 14.34 -3.40 -12.02
C ALA A 75 14.82 -2.06 -12.57
N LYS A 76 15.59 -1.29 -11.77
CA LYS A 76 16.21 -0.04 -12.22
C LYS A 76 17.07 -0.26 -13.47
N LYS A 77 18.02 -1.20 -13.39
CA LYS A 77 18.89 -1.53 -14.53
C LYS A 77 18.11 -1.97 -15.77
N ALA A 78 17.03 -2.72 -15.60
CA ALA A 78 16.22 -3.21 -16.72
C ALA A 78 15.47 -2.09 -17.46
N ILE A 79 15.11 -1.00 -16.78
CA ILE A 79 14.39 0.15 -17.36
C ILE A 79 15.35 1.13 -18.06
N GLU A 80 16.59 1.25 -17.57
CA GLU A 80 17.58 2.22 -18.10
C GLU A 80 18.33 1.74 -19.36
N ASN A 81 18.20 0.46 -19.72
CA ASN A 81 18.79 -0.14 -20.93
C ASN A 81 17.85 -0.04 -22.14
#